data_AF-A0A938LRC6-F1
#
_entry.id   AF-A0A938LRC6-F1
#
_cell.length_a   1.000
_cell.length_b   1.000
_cell.length_c   1.000
_cell.angle_alpha   90.00
_cell.angle_beta   90.00
_cell.angle_gamma   90.00
#
_symmetry.space_group_name_H-M   'P 1'
#
loop_
_entity.id
_entity.type
_entity.pdbx_description
1 polymer ?
#
loop_
_entity_poly.entity_id
_entity_poly.type
_entity_poly.pdbx_seq_one_letter_code
_entity_poly.pdbx_strand_id
1 'polypeptide(L)'
;MPLKYFAIKKLKPYLYASTKYLHPQGNPAVIIESDRMSRGRVCIRWVIPMAKTPTRTGLLKELAALRKRLAKLEASPQPNSSRSETPARPAGGQSQSELEIALRERIKELDCLYTISTFREIHFQSPDRFLQSVADCLPKSWQYPEHACARIVYGGRQYLTERFAESRWRMSSDVTIDGRSAGVVEVFYRKVVPSGATGPFLKEEHALLRAVAERVGSVMMHMKALADLRAAHRTIQREHQALQEANIALRTVLARLEEEKQGIKAAVAANIQKVVMPIVFELELEVTGRQRSYVTLLRRSLQEIASPFLTHISRDHVELTPVEVAIGTMIRNGLSTKEIAQLRCISAATVRRHRENIRRKLGLRNRKANLATYLQASIASDSLPAQESPLPPEPIAEDTPPFEAWDLANLPGDEDRSPM
;
A
#
# COMPACT_ATOMS: atom_id res chain seq x y z
N MET A 1 -32.31 6.97 35.19
CA MET A 1 -32.65 8.22 35.90
C MET A 1 -33.21 7.85 37.27
N PRO A 2 -32.97 8.59 38.38
CA PRO A 2 -32.64 10.02 38.46
C PRO A 2 -31.45 10.40 39.38
N LEU A 3 -31.17 11.71 39.35
CA LEU A 3 -30.28 12.54 40.18
C LEU A 3 -30.62 12.58 41.69
N LYS A 4 -29.63 13.00 42.51
CA LYS A 4 -29.71 13.98 43.65
C LYS A 4 -28.30 14.09 44.30
N TYR A 5 -27.46 15.12 44.11
CA TYR A 5 -27.46 16.54 44.53
C TYR A 5 -27.48 16.83 46.06
N PHE A 6 -26.50 17.65 46.49
CA PHE A 6 -26.28 18.36 47.77
C PHE A 6 -25.78 17.53 48.99
N ALA A 7 -24.76 17.95 49.75
CA ALA A 7 -24.65 19.29 50.35
C ALA A 7 -23.22 19.86 50.52
N ILE A 8 -23.17 21.17 50.27
CA ILE A 8 -22.12 22.16 50.55
C ILE A 8 -22.25 22.64 52.01
N LYS A 9 -21.13 22.85 52.72
CA LYS A 9 -20.90 23.83 53.82
C LYS A 9 -19.47 23.60 54.34
N LYS A 10 -18.55 24.55 54.53
CA LYS A 10 -18.50 26.02 54.49
C LYS A 10 -17.02 26.38 54.25
N LEU A 11 -16.74 27.40 53.45
CA LEU A 11 -15.95 28.59 53.83
C LEU A 11 -15.71 29.44 52.57
N LYS A 12 -16.46 30.54 52.47
CA LYS A 12 -16.10 31.77 51.75
C LYS A 12 -15.96 32.84 52.84
N PRO A 13 -15.06 33.84 52.70
CA PRO A 13 -15.34 34.90 51.73
C PRO A 13 -14.11 35.62 51.17
N TYR A 14 -13.80 35.47 49.88
CA TYR A 14 -13.24 36.58 49.08
C TYR A 14 -13.72 36.40 47.64
N LEU A 15 -14.86 37.03 47.34
CA LEU A 15 -15.27 37.34 45.97
C LEU A 15 -14.37 38.47 45.49
N TYR A 16 -13.38 38.16 44.65
CA TYR A 16 -12.83 39.16 43.73
C TYR A 16 -13.63 39.07 42.43
N ALA A 17 -14.19 40.20 42.03
CA ALA A 17 -14.95 40.37 40.80
C ALA A 17 -14.03 40.09 39.60
N SER A 18 -14.26 38.97 38.91
CA SER A 18 -13.71 38.73 37.57
C SER A 18 -14.57 39.46 36.56
N THR A 19 -14.11 40.62 36.09
CA THR A 19 -14.76 41.32 34.98
C THR A 19 -14.46 40.57 33.68
N LYS A 20 -15.44 39.81 33.18
CA LYS A 20 -15.36 39.18 31.84
C LYS A 20 -15.56 40.27 30.79
N TYR A 21 -14.53 40.56 30.00
CA TYR A 21 -14.69 41.32 28.76
C TYR A 21 -14.67 40.38 27.57
N LEU A 22 -15.83 40.16 26.95
CA LEU A 22 -15.88 39.70 25.56
C LEU A 22 -15.58 40.90 24.65
N HIS A 23 -14.56 40.80 23.82
CA HIS A 23 -14.32 41.76 22.74
C HIS A 23 -15.40 41.58 21.65
N PRO A 24 -15.98 42.64 21.04
CA PRO A 24 -17.15 42.54 20.16
C PRO A 24 -16.88 41.95 18.76
N GLN A 25 -15.73 41.31 18.55
CA GLN A 25 -15.36 40.74 17.25
C GLN A 25 -14.83 39.31 17.45
N GLY A 26 -15.75 38.37 17.65
CA GLY A 26 -15.71 36.99 17.12
C GLY A 26 -14.45 36.13 17.27
N ASN A 27 -13.52 36.43 18.17
CA ASN A 27 -12.32 35.63 18.37
C ASN A 27 -12.43 34.84 19.69
N PRO A 28 -12.55 33.49 19.66
CA PRO A 28 -12.57 32.71 20.88
C PRO A 28 -11.14 32.65 21.44
N ALA A 29 -11.00 32.75 22.77
CA ALA A 29 -9.79 32.46 23.55
C ALA A 29 -8.77 33.59 23.78
N VAL A 30 -9.21 34.67 24.44
CA VAL A 30 -8.32 35.45 25.32
C VAL A 30 -8.98 35.55 26.68
N ILE A 31 -8.42 34.87 27.69
CA ILE A 31 -8.77 35.07 29.10
C ILE A 31 -7.51 35.62 29.78
N ILE A 32 -7.54 36.90 30.13
CA ILE A 32 -6.48 37.54 30.90
C ILE A 32 -6.90 37.49 32.37
N GLU A 33 -6.24 36.67 33.19
CA GLU A 33 -6.38 36.70 34.64
C GLU A 33 -5.17 37.41 35.24
N SER A 34 -5.39 38.55 35.90
CA SER A 34 -4.34 39.26 36.63
C SER A 34 -4.27 38.72 38.06
N ASP A 35 -3.19 38.02 38.41
CA ASP A 35 -2.93 37.62 39.80
C ASP A 35 -2.23 38.78 40.54
N ARG A 36 -2.89 39.36 41.55
CA ARG A 36 -2.39 40.54 42.29
C ARG A 36 -1.34 40.20 43.36
N MET A 37 -0.96 38.94 43.55
CA MET A 37 -0.09 38.54 44.67
C MET A 37 1.41 38.40 44.35
N SER A 38 1.84 38.57 43.10
CA SER A 38 3.28 38.56 42.77
C SER A 38 3.72 39.93 42.25
N ARG A 39 4.81 40.47 42.80
CA ARG A 39 5.41 41.72 42.33
C ARG A 39 5.79 41.58 40.85
N GLY A 40 4.94 42.11 39.97
CA GLY A 40 5.30 42.58 38.64
C GLY A 40 5.40 41.57 37.49
N ARG A 41 4.71 40.42 37.50
CA ARG A 41 4.62 39.57 36.28
C ARG A 41 3.24 38.96 36.05
N VAL A 42 2.70 39.19 34.86
CA VAL A 42 1.39 38.71 34.39
C VAL A 42 1.55 37.35 33.70
N CYS A 43 0.72 36.38 34.08
CA CYS A 43 0.58 35.10 33.39
C CYS A 43 -0.57 35.21 32.38
N ILE A 44 -0.29 34.99 31.09
CA ILE A 44 -1.32 35.00 30.04
C ILE A 44 -1.61 33.56 29.63
N ARG A 45 -2.84 33.10 29.86
CA ARG A 45 -3.26 31.74 29.56
C ARG A 45 -3.75 31.65 28.12
N TRP A 46 -2.94 31.04 27.25
CA TRP A 46 -3.38 30.66 25.91
C TRP A 46 -3.88 29.21 25.91
N VAL A 47 -5.18 29.05 25.72
CA VAL A 47 -5.77 27.72 25.46
C VAL A 47 -5.58 27.46 23.98
N ILE A 48 -4.67 26.57 23.61
CA ILE A 48 -4.66 25.97 22.27
C ILE A 48 -5.90 25.07 22.20
N PRO A 49 -6.95 25.39 21.42
CA PRO A 49 -8.00 24.42 21.18
C PRO A 49 -7.38 23.31 20.32
N MET A 50 -7.12 22.15 20.93
CA MET A 50 -6.50 20.97 20.29
C MET A 50 -7.40 20.29 19.24
N ALA A 51 -8.29 21.03 18.58
CA ALA A 51 -9.30 20.42 17.72
C ALA A 51 -8.75 20.02 16.34
N LYS A 52 -7.72 20.71 15.81
CA LYS A 52 -6.99 20.32 14.57
C LYS A 52 -5.57 20.89 14.57
N THR A 53 -4.56 20.08 14.22
CA THR A 53 -3.20 20.58 13.95
C THR A 53 -3.24 21.57 12.79
N PRO A 54 -2.72 22.80 12.93
CA PRO A 54 -2.79 23.82 11.89
C PRO A 54 -1.98 23.41 10.64
N THR A 55 -2.53 23.66 9.46
CA THR A 55 -1.83 23.42 8.18
C THR A 55 -0.67 24.40 8.01
N ARG A 56 0.33 24.06 7.19
CA ARG A 56 1.48 24.94 6.91
C ARG A 56 1.05 26.31 6.39
N THR A 57 0.07 26.33 5.48
CA THR A 57 -0.51 27.56 4.94
C THR A 57 -1.25 28.36 6.00
N GLY A 58 -1.95 27.68 6.91
CA GLY A 58 -2.57 28.30 8.10
C GLY A 58 -1.54 28.96 9.02
N LEU A 59 -0.45 28.25 9.34
CA LEU A 59 0.65 28.76 10.17
C LEU A 59 1.30 30.01 9.55
N LEU A 60 1.60 29.98 8.24
CA LEU A 60 2.15 31.13 7.52
C LEU A 60 1.25 32.36 7.57
N LYS A 61 -0.05 32.16 7.34
CA LYS A 61 -1.03 33.25 7.34
C LYS A 61 -1.17 33.87 8.72
N GLU A 62 -1.19 33.05 9.77
CA GLU A 62 -1.24 33.50 11.16
C GLU A 62 0.04 34.26 11.54
N LEU A 63 1.22 33.72 11.19
CA LEU A 63 2.51 34.39 11.38
C LEU A 63 2.57 35.76 10.72
N ALA A 64 2.18 35.84 9.44
CA ALA A 64 2.18 37.10 8.70
C ALA A 64 1.25 38.14 9.34
N ALA A 65 0.05 37.70 9.77
CA ALA A 65 -0.91 38.57 10.45
C ALA A 65 -0.38 39.10 11.79
N LEU A 66 0.25 38.23 12.59
CA LEU A 66 0.80 38.60 13.91
C LEU A 66 2.03 39.51 13.78
N ARG A 67 2.93 39.25 12.83
CA ARG A 67 4.08 40.13 12.55
C ARG A 67 3.62 41.53 12.13
N LYS A 68 2.61 41.62 11.27
CA LYS A 68 2.01 42.90 10.87
C LYS A 68 1.38 43.64 12.05
N ARG A 69 0.77 42.91 13.00
CA ARG A 69 0.19 43.50 14.22
C ARG A 69 1.27 43.99 15.18
N LEU A 70 2.35 43.23 15.36
CA LEU A 70 3.48 43.64 16.19
C LEU A 70 4.15 44.91 15.63
N ALA A 71 4.42 44.95 14.32
CA ALA A 71 5.01 46.13 13.67
C ALA A 71 4.14 47.40 13.81
N LYS A 72 2.80 47.25 13.81
CA LYS A 72 1.88 48.36 14.05
C LYS A 72 1.90 48.87 15.49
N LEU A 73 2.12 47.98 16.47
CA LEU A 73 2.24 48.36 17.88
C LEU A 73 3.57 49.08 18.13
N GLU A 74 4.67 48.56 17.56
CA GLU A 74 6.01 49.16 17.67
C GLU A 74 6.11 50.54 16.99
N ALA A 75 5.31 50.80 15.96
CA ALA A 75 5.28 52.07 15.24
C ALA A 75 4.43 53.18 15.91
N SER A 76 3.73 52.89 17.02
CA SER A 76 2.90 53.90 17.71
C SER A 76 3.78 54.79 18.62
N PRO A 77 3.80 56.12 18.43
CA PRO A 77 4.69 56.99 19.19
C PRO A 77 4.28 57.06 20.67
N GLN A 78 5.24 56.87 21.59
CA GLN A 78 5.02 57.20 23.00
C GLN A 78 4.75 58.72 23.13
N PRO A 79 3.80 59.16 23.96
CA PRO A 79 3.55 60.58 24.15
C PRO A 79 4.80 61.23 24.78
N ASN A 80 5.42 62.14 24.04
CA ASN A 80 6.62 62.87 24.45
C ASN A 80 6.39 63.58 25.80
N SER A 81 7.28 63.30 26.74
CA SER A 81 7.44 64.03 27.99
C SER A 81 8.09 65.38 27.73
N SER A 82 7.31 66.46 27.72
CA SER A 82 7.85 67.80 27.99
C SER A 82 6.83 68.74 28.66
N ARG A 83 7.10 68.96 29.96
CA ARG A 83 6.79 70.09 30.87
C ARG A 83 5.52 70.11 31.74
N SER A 84 5.83 70.26 33.04
CA SER A 84 5.15 70.85 34.21
C SER A 84 3.95 70.15 34.88
N GLU A 85 4.31 69.55 36.03
CA GLU A 85 3.69 69.63 37.38
C GLU A 85 2.39 68.88 37.76
N THR A 86 2.55 68.12 38.86
CA THR A 86 1.57 67.50 39.81
C THR A 86 0.96 66.12 39.49
N PRO A 87 0.83 65.21 40.50
CA PRO A 87 0.81 63.77 40.27
C PRO A 87 -0.59 63.17 40.37
N ALA A 88 -1.02 62.51 39.30
CA ALA A 88 -1.96 61.40 39.36
C ALA A 88 -1.59 60.43 38.22
N ARG A 89 -0.83 59.38 38.54
CA ARG A 89 -0.50 58.30 37.59
C ARG A 89 -1.78 57.57 37.19
N PRO A 90 -2.18 57.51 35.90
CA PRO A 90 -3.12 56.48 35.47
C PRO A 90 -2.35 55.21 35.12
N ALA A 91 -2.85 54.07 35.59
CA ALA A 91 -2.31 52.72 35.44
C ALA A 91 -2.44 52.13 34.01
N GLY A 92 -2.16 52.93 32.97
CA GLY A 92 -2.40 52.56 31.56
C GLY A 92 -1.22 51.96 30.79
N GLY A 93 0.03 52.16 31.25
CA GLY A 93 1.23 51.78 30.50
C GLY A 93 1.64 50.30 30.56
N GLN A 94 1.11 49.52 31.51
CA GLN A 94 1.51 48.10 31.68
C GLN A 94 0.86 47.17 30.65
N SER A 95 -0.37 47.47 30.22
CA SER A 95 -1.17 46.59 29.35
C SER A 95 -0.64 46.49 27.90
N GLN A 96 -0.06 47.57 27.36
CA GLN A 96 0.54 47.56 26.01
C GLN A 96 1.83 46.73 25.97
N SER A 97 2.69 46.87 26.98
CA SER A 97 3.94 46.11 27.07
C SER A 97 3.70 44.60 27.29
N GLU A 98 2.69 44.25 28.09
CA GLU A 98 2.28 42.85 28.30
C GLU A 98 1.75 42.19 27.03
N LEU A 99 0.97 42.93 26.23
CA LEU A 99 0.45 42.45 24.95
C LEU A 99 1.57 42.22 23.93
N GLU A 100 2.55 43.12 23.85
CA GLU A 100 3.70 42.97 22.96
C GLU A 100 4.55 41.74 23.29
N ILE A 101 4.80 41.51 24.59
CA ILE A 101 5.50 40.32 25.06
C ILE A 101 4.74 39.05 24.67
N ALA A 102 3.42 39.02 24.90
CA ALA A 102 2.58 37.88 24.52
C ALA A 102 2.59 37.60 23.01
N LEU A 103 2.55 38.65 22.19
CA LEU A 103 2.61 38.53 20.74
C LEU A 103 3.97 37.99 20.27
N ARG A 104 5.07 38.45 20.87
CA ARG A 104 6.42 37.96 20.55
C ARG A 104 6.59 36.49 20.88
N GLU A 105 6.11 36.05 22.04
CA GLU A 105 6.15 34.62 22.41
C GLU A 105 5.29 33.76 21.48
N ARG A 106 4.11 34.25 21.05
CA ARG A 106 3.28 33.55 20.06
C ARG A 106 3.93 33.46 18.68
N ILE A 107 4.62 34.51 18.23
CA ILE A 107 5.36 34.50 16.96
C ILE A 107 6.49 33.46 17.02
N LYS A 108 7.25 33.40 18.12
CA LYS A 108 8.31 32.39 18.32
C LYS A 108 7.76 30.97 18.25
N GLU A 109 6.65 30.71 18.93
CA GLU A 109 5.97 29.41 18.92
C GLU A 109 5.61 29.03 17.48
N LEU A 110 4.85 29.88 16.79
CA LEU A 110 4.39 29.62 15.42
C LEU A 110 5.54 29.49 14.42
N ASP A 111 6.62 30.28 14.57
CA ASP A 111 7.81 30.17 13.72
C ASP A 111 8.45 28.79 13.89
N CYS A 112 8.62 28.32 15.13
CA CYS A 112 9.10 26.97 15.41
C CYS A 112 8.23 25.92 14.72
N LEU A 113 6.91 26.03 14.89
CA LEU A 113 5.98 25.08 14.31
C LEU A 113 6.02 25.12 12.77
N TYR A 114 6.13 26.29 12.18
CA TYR A 114 6.25 26.43 10.74
C TYR A 114 7.55 25.80 10.22
N THR A 115 8.69 26.06 10.87
CA THR A 115 10.00 25.51 10.47
C THR A 115 10.00 23.99 10.49
N ILE A 116 9.46 23.35 11.52
CA ILE A 116 9.32 21.88 11.57
C ILE A 116 8.45 21.37 10.40
N SER A 117 7.39 22.10 10.05
CA SER A 117 6.52 21.72 8.93
C SER A 117 7.25 21.82 7.59
N THR A 118 8.20 22.76 7.43
CA THR A 118 9.05 22.84 6.23
C THR A 118 10.07 21.71 6.16
N PHE A 119 10.67 21.30 7.28
CA PHE A 119 11.62 20.18 7.29
C PHE A 119 11.01 18.88 6.82
N ARG A 120 9.73 18.63 7.13
CA ARG A 120 8.99 17.46 6.62
C ARG A 120 9.02 17.37 5.10
N GLU A 121 8.92 18.50 4.40
CA GLU A 121 8.89 18.53 2.93
C GLU A 121 10.30 18.33 2.35
N ILE A 122 11.30 19.02 2.92
CA ILE A 122 12.69 18.96 2.46
C ILE A 122 13.30 17.57 2.71
N HIS A 123 12.97 16.94 3.84
CA HIS A 123 13.57 15.68 4.29
C HIS A 123 12.60 14.50 4.28
N PHE A 124 11.60 14.48 3.38
CA PHE A 124 10.53 13.48 3.38
C PHE A 124 10.98 12.02 3.28
N GLN A 125 12.20 11.76 2.79
CA GLN A 125 12.80 10.42 2.67
C GLN A 125 13.88 10.12 3.71
N SER A 126 14.29 11.10 4.52
CA SER A 126 15.40 10.94 5.47
C SER A 126 14.94 11.30 6.89
N PRO A 127 14.45 10.31 7.65
CA PRO A 127 14.04 10.52 9.04
C PRO A 127 15.17 11.09 9.90
N ASP A 128 16.41 10.63 9.69
CA ASP A 128 17.58 11.13 10.43
C ASP A 128 17.83 12.61 10.17
N ARG A 129 17.76 13.07 8.91
CA ARG A 129 17.93 14.50 8.58
C ARG A 129 16.81 15.34 9.15
N PHE A 130 15.57 14.86 9.06
CA PHE A 130 14.42 15.53 9.66
C PHE A 130 14.61 15.72 11.17
N LEU A 131 14.90 14.64 11.92
CA LEU A 131 15.06 14.68 13.37
C LEU A 131 16.23 15.58 13.80
N GLN A 132 17.35 15.53 13.07
CA GLN A 132 18.47 16.42 13.32
C GLN A 132 18.09 17.90 13.11
N SER A 133 17.41 18.24 12.01
CA SER A 133 16.96 19.61 11.76
C SER A 133 15.98 20.11 12.82
N VAL A 134 15.09 19.24 13.33
CA VAL A 134 14.19 19.59 14.44
C VAL A 134 14.99 19.85 15.71
N ALA A 135 15.98 19.01 16.04
CA ALA A 135 16.84 19.25 17.20
C ALA A 135 17.54 20.61 17.09
N ASP A 136 18.13 20.92 15.94
CA ASP A 136 18.88 22.16 15.67
C ASP A 136 18.03 23.43 15.69
N CYS A 137 16.72 23.35 15.43
CA CYS A 137 15.84 24.52 15.44
C CYS A 137 15.28 24.86 16.82
N LEU A 138 15.14 23.86 17.71
CA LEU A 138 14.50 24.02 19.02
C LEU A 138 15.11 25.14 19.88
N PRO A 139 16.45 25.25 20.07
CA PRO A 139 17.03 26.27 20.94
C PRO A 139 16.60 27.70 20.60
N LYS A 140 16.38 28.01 19.32
CA LYS A 140 16.00 29.36 18.85
C LYS A 140 14.63 29.82 19.34
N SER A 141 13.78 28.88 19.75
CA SER A 141 12.40 29.15 20.19
C SER A 141 12.26 29.27 21.71
N TRP A 142 13.33 29.08 22.47
CA TRP A 142 13.33 29.21 23.93
C TRP A 142 13.66 30.63 24.39
N GLN A 143 13.40 30.93 25.66
CA GLN A 143 13.63 32.25 26.25
C GLN A 143 15.10 32.68 26.22
N TYR A 144 16.03 31.74 26.38
CA TYR A 144 17.48 31.97 26.34
C TYR A 144 18.17 31.08 25.29
N PRO A 145 18.05 31.37 23.98
CA PRO A 145 18.55 30.53 22.90
C PRO A 145 20.06 30.22 22.97
N GLU A 146 20.85 31.20 23.38
CA GLU A 146 22.31 31.09 23.54
C GLU A 146 22.72 30.11 24.65
N HIS A 147 21.81 29.78 25.56
CA HIS A 147 22.03 28.82 26.63
C HIS A 147 21.29 27.52 26.41
N ALA A 148 20.31 27.48 25.50
CA ALA A 148 19.54 26.29 25.16
C ALA A 148 20.35 25.32 24.28
N CYS A 149 20.16 24.03 24.51
CA CYS A 149 20.58 22.95 23.63
C CYS A 149 19.53 21.84 23.68
N ALA A 150 19.40 21.04 22.63
CA ALA A 150 18.33 20.06 22.50
C ALA A 150 18.86 18.67 22.13
N ARG A 151 18.10 17.67 22.53
CA ARG A 151 18.29 16.27 22.17
C ARG A 151 16.97 15.67 21.75
N ILE A 152 16.99 14.90 20.68
CA ILE A 152 15.90 13.98 20.33
C ILE A 152 16.45 12.56 20.39
N VAL A 153 15.77 11.70 21.13
CA VAL A 153 16.05 10.26 21.13
C VAL A 153 14.90 9.56 20.43
N TYR A 154 15.18 8.79 19.39
CA TYR A 154 14.16 8.05 18.64
C TYR A 154 14.75 6.74 18.13
N GLY A 155 14.07 5.61 18.40
CA GLY A 155 14.51 4.29 17.92
C GLY A 155 15.94 3.91 18.36
N GLY A 156 16.37 4.34 19.55
CA GLY A 156 17.72 4.09 20.07
C GLY A 156 18.82 5.01 19.52
N ARG A 157 18.51 5.90 18.58
CA ARG A 157 19.44 6.94 18.07
C ARG A 157 19.24 8.26 18.79
N GLN A 158 20.32 9.05 18.86
CA GLN A 158 20.31 10.39 19.44
C GLN A 158 20.65 11.43 18.38
N TYR A 159 19.89 12.52 18.36
CA TYR A 159 20.08 13.69 17.51
C TYR A 159 20.32 14.87 18.42
N LEU A 160 21.49 15.49 18.31
CA LEU A 160 22.01 16.46 19.27
C LEU A 160 22.30 17.78 18.57
N THR A 161 21.95 18.89 19.23
CA THR A 161 22.38 20.21 18.79
C THR A 161 23.89 20.39 18.94
N GLU A 162 24.48 21.31 18.18
CA GLU A 162 25.88 21.69 18.37
C GLU A 162 26.16 22.15 19.82
N ARG A 163 27.30 21.74 20.38
CA ARG A 163 27.71 22.06 21.77
C ARG A 163 26.67 21.65 22.82
N PHE A 164 26.05 20.48 22.62
CA PHE A 164 25.16 19.84 23.57
C PHE A 164 25.88 19.55 24.90
N ALA A 165 25.20 19.87 26.01
CA ALA A 165 25.66 19.50 27.34
C ALA A 165 24.44 19.24 28.23
N GLU A 166 24.42 18.08 28.87
CA GLU A 166 23.38 17.77 29.86
C GLU A 166 23.51 18.67 31.08
N SER A 167 22.36 19.03 31.64
CA SER A 167 22.30 19.80 32.88
C SER A 167 21.06 19.43 33.67
N ARG A 168 21.03 19.89 34.93
CA ARG A 168 19.85 19.77 35.80
C ARG A 168 18.65 20.60 35.33
N TRP A 169 18.84 21.58 34.44
CA TRP A 169 17.76 22.40 33.90
C TRP A 169 17.28 21.77 32.60
N ARG A 170 16.44 20.75 32.74
CA ARG A 170 15.95 19.93 31.63
C ARG A 170 14.43 19.95 31.55
N MET A 171 13.92 19.99 30.33
CA MET A 171 12.53 19.70 30.00
C MET A 171 12.48 18.55 28.99
N SER A 172 11.48 17.69 29.10
CA SER A 172 11.31 16.53 28.23
C SER A 172 9.84 16.34 27.84
N SER A 173 9.59 15.87 26.62
CA SER A 173 8.28 15.41 26.17
C SER A 173 8.43 14.15 25.35
N ASP A 174 7.60 13.15 25.64
CA ASP A 174 7.59 11.88 24.90
C ASP A 174 7.06 12.08 23.48
N VAL A 175 7.71 11.42 22.53
CA VAL A 175 7.23 11.26 21.15
C VAL A 175 6.36 10.01 21.14
N THR A 176 5.05 10.19 21.07
CA THR A 176 4.10 9.08 21.06
C THR A 176 3.65 8.72 19.65
N ILE A 177 3.69 7.43 19.30
CA ILE A 177 3.12 6.86 18.08
C ILE A 177 2.15 5.76 18.51
N ASP A 178 0.90 5.83 18.05
CA ASP A 178 -0.19 4.90 18.43
C ASP A 178 -0.31 4.68 19.95
N GLY A 179 -0.17 5.76 20.72
CA GLY A 179 -0.29 5.74 22.18
C GLY A 179 0.91 5.13 22.92
N ARG A 180 1.98 4.73 22.22
CA ARG A 180 3.23 4.23 22.82
C ARG A 180 4.34 5.26 22.67
N SER A 181 5.16 5.42 23.72
CA SER A 181 6.37 6.25 23.62
C SER A 181 7.38 5.57 22.70
N ALA A 182 7.69 6.23 21.58
CA ALA A 182 8.65 5.79 20.57
C ALA A 182 9.99 6.55 20.67
N GLY A 183 10.03 7.59 21.51
CA GLY A 183 11.17 8.47 21.68
C GLY A 183 10.88 9.62 22.64
N VAL A 184 11.83 10.54 22.79
CA VAL A 184 11.70 11.73 23.64
C VAL A 184 12.38 12.92 22.98
N VAL A 185 11.77 14.10 23.11
CA VAL A 185 12.36 15.40 22.77
C VAL A 185 12.72 16.10 24.07
N GLU A 186 13.96 16.54 24.20
CA GLU A 186 14.50 17.18 25.39
C GLU A 186 15.17 18.52 25.05
N VAL A 187 15.03 19.49 25.95
CA VAL A 187 15.72 20.77 25.89
C VAL A 187 16.36 21.06 27.24
N PHE A 188 17.60 21.55 27.20
CA PHE A 188 18.44 21.84 28.35
C PHE A 188 18.95 23.27 28.30
N TYR A 189 19.06 23.93 29.46
CA TYR A 189 19.89 25.13 29.59
C TYR A 189 21.30 24.75 30.06
N ARG A 190 22.34 25.35 29.50
CA ARG A 190 23.75 25.05 29.85
C ARG A 190 24.25 25.85 31.06
N LYS A 191 23.59 26.96 31.37
CA LYS A 191 23.94 27.87 32.48
C LYS A 191 22.73 28.12 33.35
N VAL A 192 22.99 28.58 34.59
CA VAL A 192 21.93 29.07 35.48
C VAL A 192 21.26 30.24 34.77
N VAL A 193 19.97 30.10 34.49
CA VAL A 193 19.14 31.18 33.96
C VAL A 193 18.21 31.70 35.06
N PRO A 194 17.83 32.99 35.04
CA PRO A 194 16.88 33.54 35.99
C PRO A 194 15.59 32.70 36.02
N SER A 195 15.34 32.04 37.15
CA SER A 195 14.20 31.14 37.30
C SER A 195 13.04 31.86 37.98
N GLY A 196 11.82 31.64 37.47
CA GLY A 196 10.59 32.09 38.13
C GLY A 196 10.16 31.15 39.26
N ALA A 197 8.95 31.37 39.79
CA ALA A 197 8.37 30.52 40.84
C ALA A 197 8.17 29.05 40.40
N THR A 198 8.13 28.77 39.09
CA THR A 198 7.91 27.45 38.49
C THR A 198 9.15 26.84 37.85
N GLY A 199 10.34 27.41 38.09
CA GLY A 199 11.60 26.96 37.49
C GLY A 199 12.07 27.80 36.30
N PRO A 200 13.08 27.31 35.54
CA PRO A 200 13.74 28.06 34.47
C PRO A 200 12.97 28.10 33.15
N PHE A 201 11.91 27.30 33.01
CA PHE A 201 11.12 27.19 31.78
C PHE A 201 9.71 27.78 31.95
N LEU A 202 9.22 28.40 30.89
CA LEU A 202 7.88 28.99 30.82
C LEU A 202 6.81 27.92 30.54
N LYS A 203 5.54 28.19 30.89
CA LYS A 203 4.43 27.26 30.63
C LYS A 203 4.21 27.09 29.12
N GLU A 204 4.45 28.14 28.37
CA GLU A 204 4.38 28.23 26.92
C GLU A 204 5.45 27.33 26.27
N GLU A 205 6.67 27.29 26.82
CA GLU A 205 7.73 26.40 26.33
C GLU A 205 7.39 24.92 26.56
N HIS A 206 6.72 24.58 27.68
CA HIS A 206 6.20 23.24 27.89
C HIS A 206 5.09 22.87 26.89
N ALA A 207 4.21 23.82 26.56
CA ALA A 207 3.19 23.61 25.53
C ALA A 207 3.83 23.42 24.15
N LEU A 208 4.83 24.23 23.82
CA LEU A 208 5.60 24.12 22.58
C LEU A 208 6.30 22.76 22.48
N LEU A 209 7.03 22.33 23.51
CA LEU A 209 7.76 21.05 23.47
C LEU A 209 6.81 19.85 23.27
N ARG A 210 5.63 19.87 23.91
CA ARG A 210 4.59 18.85 23.69
C ARG A 210 4.08 18.87 22.24
N ALA A 211 3.76 20.05 21.71
CA ALA A 211 3.29 20.20 20.33
C ALA A 211 4.35 19.80 19.29
N VAL A 212 5.64 20.00 19.60
CA VAL A 212 6.75 19.52 18.79
C VAL A 212 6.81 17.99 18.84
N ALA A 213 6.81 17.39 20.02
CA ALA A 213 6.92 15.93 20.18
C ALA A 213 5.75 15.19 19.48
N GLU A 214 4.52 15.68 19.63
CA GLU A 214 3.34 15.15 18.94
C GLU A 214 3.51 15.16 17.42
N ARG A 215 4.00 16.27 16.88
CA ARG A 215 4.17 16.42 15.43
C ARG A 215 5.35 15.66 14.89
N VAL A 216 6.46 15.56 15.64
CA VAL A 216 7.54 14.65 15.31
C VAL A 216 6.99 13.22 15.20
N GLY A 217 6.20 12.77 16.18
CA GLY A 217 5.55 11.46 16.14
C GLY A 217 4.68 11.25 14.90
N SER A 218 3.80 12.21 14.61
CA SER A 218 2.94 12.17 13.41
C SER A 218 3.74 12.10 12.10
N VAL A 219 4.80 12.91 11.96
CA VAL A 219 5.64 12.91 10.75
C VAL A 219 6.42 11.61 10.61
N MET A 220 6.97 11.07 11.70
CA MET A 220 7.70 9.80 11.70
C MET A 220 6.79 8.63 11.35
N MET A 221 5.56 8.60 11.87
CA MET A 221 4.55 7.61 11.50
C MET A 221 4.24 7.67 9.99
N HIS A 222 4.03 8.87 9.46
CA HIS A 222 3.76 9.07 8.04
C HIS A 222 4.93 8.63 7.15
N MET A 223 6.16 8.99 7.49
CA MET A 223 7.36 8.56 6.77
C MET A 223 7.50 7.03 6.75
N LYS A 224 7.26 6.38 7.90
CA LYS A 224 7.30 4.92 8.00
C LYS A 224 6.24 4.26 7.11
N ALA A 225 4.99 4.71 7.20
CA ALA A 225 3.91 4.18 6.39
C ALA A 225 4.20 4.29 4.88
N LEU A 226 4.73 5.42 4.43
CA LEU A 226 5.15 5.60 3.03
C LEU A 226 6.33 4.70 2.63
N ALA A 227 7.29 4.48 3.52
CA ALA A 227 8.41 3.58 3.25
C ALA A 227 7.94 2.12 3.13
N ASP A 228 7.07 1.68 4.03
CA ASP A 228 6.50 0.32 4.03
C ASP A 228 5.66 0.09 2.77
N LEU A 229 4.83 1.06 2.37
CA LEU A 229 4.03 0.99 1.14
C LEU A 229 4.92 0.85 -0.11
N ARG A 230 6.00 1.65 -0.19
CA ARG A 230 6.95 1.57 -1.31
C ARG A 230 7.66 0.22 -1.36
N ALA A 231 8.03 -0.34 -0.20
CA ALA A 231 8.67 -1.65 -0.13
C ALA A 231 7.71 -2.76 -0.58
N ALA A 232 6.46 -2.73 -0.12
CA ALA A 232 5.42 -3.66 -0.53
C ALA A 232 5.16 -3.59 -2.05
N HIS A 233 4.99 -2.38 -2.58
CA HIS A 233 4.76 -2.17 -4.00
C HIS A 233 5.89 -2.73 -4.88
N ARG A 234 7.17 -2.47 -4.50
CA ARG A 234 8.33 -3.05 -5.21
C ARG A 234 8.34 -4.57 -5.17
N THR A 235 7.88 -5.17 -4.08
CA THR A 235 7.86 -6.64 -3.95
C THR A 235 6.80 -7.23 -4.88
N ILE A 236 5.60 -6.68 -4.86
CA ILE A 236 4.50 -7.09 -5.75
C ILE A 236 4.90 -6.94 -7.22
N GLN A 237 5.54 -5.83 -7.59
CA GLN A 237 6.00 -5.63 -8.97
C GLN A 237 7.02 -6.69 -9.42
N ARG A 238 7.95 -7.08 -8.55
CA ARG A 238 8.93 -8.14 -8.87
C ARG A 238 8.25 -9.50 -9.02
N GLU A 239 7.33 -9.85 -8.13
CA GLU A 239 6.59 -11.12 -8.22
C GLU A 239 5.74 -11.16 -9.49
N HIS A 240 5.06 -10.06 -9.82
CA HIS A 240 4.29 -9.95 -11.06
C HIS A 240 5.16 -10.15 -12.29
N GLN A 241 6.32 -9.49 -12.34
CA GLN A 241 7.26 -9.63 -13.45
C GLN A 241 7.77 -11.07 -13.57
N ALA A 242 8.17 -11.71 -12.46
CA ALA A 242 8.64 -13.10 -12.47
C ALA A 242 7.54 -14.06 -12.95
N LEU A 243 6.28 -13.84 -12.56
CA LEU A 243 5.14 -14.62 -13.04
C LEU A 243 4.87 -14.40 -14.53
N GLN A 244 4.98 -13.18 -15.03
CA GLN A 244 4.85 -12.90 -16.45
C GLN A 244 5.94 -13.59 -17.26
N GLU A 245 7.19 -13.52 -16.84
CA GLU A 245 8.32 -14.20 -17.48
C GLU A 245 8.13 -15.72 -17.48
N ALA A 246 7.72 -16.31 -16.35
CA ALA A 246 7.43 -17.73 -16.25
C ALA A 246 6.27 -18.16 -17.16
N ASN A 247 5.20 -17.37 -17.25
CA ASN A 247 4.08 -17.64 -18.14
C ASN A 247 4.47 -17.57 -19.61
N ILE A 248 5.32 -16.61 -20.00
CA ILE A 248 5.87 -16.53 -21.36
C ILE A 248 6.72 -17.77 -21.66
N ALA A 249 7.65 -18.14 -20.78
CA ALA A 249 8.48 -19.33 -20.94
C ALA A 249 7.65 -20.62 -21.00
N LEU A 250 6.60 -20.74 -20.21
CA LEU A 250 5.70 -21.89 -20.25
C LEU A 250 4.97 -21.97 -21.60
N ARG A 251 4.45 -20.84 -22.10
CA ARG A 251 3.77 -20.79 -23.40
C ARG A 251 4.70 -21.18 -24.55
N THR A 252 5.96 -20.74 -24.53
CA THR A 252 6.94 -21.12 -25.56
C THR A 252 7.30 -22.60 -25.50
N VAL A 253 7.49 -23.16 -24.31
CA VAL A 253 7.72 -24.61 -24.13
C VAL A 253 6.52 -25.43 -24.61
N LEU A 254 5.29 -25.02 -24.26
CA LEU A 254 4.08 -25.70 -24.71
C LEU A 254 3.93 -25.67 -26.25
N ALA A 255 4.21 -24.52 -26.87
CA ALA A 255 4.19 -24.41 -28.34
C ALA A 255 5.19 -25.35 -29.00
N ARG A 256 6.42 -25.42 -28.47
CA ARG A 256 7.46 -26.34 -28.97
C ARG A 256 7.10 -27.80 -28.80
N LEU A 257 6.51 -28.17 -27.66
CA LEU A 257 6.04 -29.54 -27.43
C LEU A 257 4.93 -29.94 -28.40
N GLU A 258 3.99 -29.04 -28.71
CA GLU A 258 2.96 -29.34 -29.70
C GLU A 258 3.55 -29.48 -31.11
N GLU A 259 4.52 -28.64 -31.48
CA GLU A 259 5.24 -28.74 -32.75
C GLU A 259 6.00 -30.07 -32.88
N GLU A 260 6.80 -30.44 -31.87
CA GLU A 260 7.53 -31.71 -31.84
C GLU A 260 6.57 -32.91 -31.91
N LYS A 261 5.46 -32.85 -31.17
CA LYS A 261 4.41 -33.89 -31.21
C LYS A 261 3.81 -34.02 -32.61
N GLN A 262 3.49 -32.90 -33.28
CA GLN A 262 2.95 -32.93 -34.65
C GLN A 262 3.99 -33.45 -35.64
N GLY A 263 5.27 -33.09 -35.47
CA GLY A 263 6.38 -33.63 -36.25
C GLY A 263 6.50 -35.14 -36.15
N ILE A 264 6.42 -35.70 -34.93
CA ILE A 264 6.43 -37.15 -34.70
C ILE A 264 5.23 -37.82 -35.38
N LYS A 265 4.02 -37.27 -35.24
CA LYS A 265 2.82 -37.82 -35.92
C LYS A 265 2.98 -37.84 -37.42
N ALA A 266 3.47 -36.75 -38.01
CA ALA A 266 3.69 -36.64 -39.45
C ALA A 266 4.73 -37.67 -39.93
N ALA A 267 5.82 -37.87 -39.16
CA ALA A 267 6.83 -38.88 -39.46
C ALA A 267 6.27 -40.31 -39.42
N VAL A 268 5.49 -40.66 -38.39
CA VAL A 268 4.83 -41.97 -38.27
C VAL A 268 3.86 -42.19 -39.43
N ALA A 269 3.03 -41.19 -39.75
CA ALA A 269 2.09 -41.26 -40.86
C ALA A 269 2.81 -41.45 -42.20
N ALA A 270 3.91 -40.73 -42.43
CA ALA A 270 4.74 -40.87 -43.62
C ALA A 270 5.36 -42.26 -43.72
N ASN A 271 5.90 -42.81 -42.63
CA ASN A 271 6.47 -44.17 -42.62
C ASN A 271 5.41 -45.22 -42.95
N ILE A 272 4.22 -45.11 -42.37
CA ILE A 272 3.12 -46.03 -42.69
C ILE A 272 2.72 -45.89 -44.16
N GLN A 273 2.46 -44.67 -44.65
CA GLN A 273 1.99 -44.46 -46.02
C GLN A 273 3.02 -44.80 -47.10
N LYS A 274 4.30 -44.51 -46.87
CA LYS A 274 5.36 -44.65 -47.88
C LYS A 274 6.08 -45.99 -47.83
N VAL A 275 6.13 -46.65 -46.67
CA VAL A 275 6.89 -47.89 -46.50
C VAL A 275 5.95 -49.07 -46.28
N VAL A 276 5.00 -48.96 -45.34
CA VAL A 276 4.18 -50.11 -44.93
C VAL A 276 2.98 -50.33 -45.86
N MET A 277 2.29 -49.25 -46.26
CA MET A 277 1.07 -49.34 -47.08
C MET A 277 1.28 -49.97 -48.46
N PRO A 278 2.38 -49.69 -49.20
CA PRO A 278 2.64 -50.36 -50.47
C PRO A 278 2.67 -51.89 -50.32
N ILE A 279 3.39 -52.39 -49.29
CA ILE A 279 3.48 -53.83 -48.99
C ILE A 279 2.11 -54.41 -48.65
N VAL A 280 1.31 -53.70 -47.85
CA VAL A 280 -0.04 -54.14 -47.47
C VAL A 280 -0.98 -54.19 -48.67
N PHE A 281 -0.89 -53.23 -49.60
CA PHE A 281 -1.69 -53.25 -50.85
C PHE A 281 -1.30 -54.43 -51.74
N GLU A 282 -0.01 -54.71 -51.89
CA GLU A 282 0.50 -55.84 -52.67
C GLU A 282 0.01 -57.17 -52.08
N LEU A 283 0.12 -57.34 -50.75
CA LEU A 283 -0.45 -58.48 -50.03
C LEU A 283 -1.98 -58.58 -50.18
N GLU A 284 -2.71 -57.46 -50.21
CA GLU A 284 -4.16 -57.49 -50.37
C GLU A 284 -4.57 -57.95 -51.77
N LEU A 285 -3.73 -57.76 -52.80
CA LEU A 285 -3.99 -58.22 -54.17
C LEU A 285 -3.79 -59.74 -54.32
N GLU A 286 -2.78 -60.32 -53.68
CA GLU A 286 -2.45 -61.76 -53.83
C GLU A 286 -3.34 -62.70 -53.01
N VAL A 287 -3.97 -62.18 -51.95
CA VAL A 287 -4.67 -63.00 -50.97
C VAL A 287 -6.18 -63.07 -51.26
N THR A 288 -6.75 -64.29 -51.20
CA THR A 288 -8.19 -64.56 -51.45
C THR A 288 -8.90 -65.20 -50.24
N GLY A 289 -10.23 -65.19 -50.24
CA GLY A 289 -11.05 -65.81 -49.19
C GLY A 289 -10.88 -65.17 -47.81
N ARG A 290 -10.82 -66.00 -46.76
CA ARG A 290 -10.82 -65.58 -45.35
C ARG A 290 -9.58 -64.74 -44.98
N GLN A 291 -8.44 -64.98 -45.64
CA GLN A 291 -7.18 -64.29 -45.41
C GLN A 291 -7.24 -62.83 -45.89
N ARG A 292 -7.98 -62.55 -46.97
CA ARG A 292 -8.17 -61.19 -47.50
C ARG A 292 -8.83 -60.28 -46.46
N SER A 293 -9.82 -60.78 -45.72
CA SER A 293 -10.48 -60.04 -44.64
C SER A 293 -9.51 -59.61 -43.53
N TYR A 294 -8.48 -60.41 -43.23
CA TYR A 294 -7.45 -60.02 -42.24
C TYR A 294 -6.52 -58.93 -42.78
N VAL A 295 -6.14 -59.00 -44.06
CA VAL A 295 -5.30 -57.97 -44.69
C VAL A 295 -6.06 -56.65 -44.82
N THR A 296 -7.35 -56.69 -45.17
CA THR A 296 -8.21 -55.49 -45.19
C THR A 296 -8.34 -54.86 -43.80
N LEU A 297 -8.42 -55.68 -42.73
CA LEU A 297 -8.42 -55.18 -41.35
C LEU A 297 -7.07 -54.56 -40.97
N LEU A 298 -5.96 -55.21 -41.32
CA LEU A 298 -4.61 -54.68 -41.09
C LEU A 298 -4.40 -53.34 -41.79
N ARG A 299 -4.79 -53.24 -43.07
CA ARG A 299 -4.76 -51.99 -43.82
C ARG A 299 -5.54 -50.90 -43.10
N ARG A 300 -6.78 -51.18 -42.71
CA ARG A 300 -7.63 -50.22 -42.00
C ARG A 300 -7.01 -49.80 -40.66
N SER A 301 -6.47 -50.72 -39.87
CA SER A 301 -5.81 -50.41 -38.60
C SER A 301 -4.53 -49.60 -38.76
N LEU A 302 -3.72 -49.87 -39.79
CA LEU A 302 -2.52 -49.06 -40.08
C LEU A 302 -2.89 -47.67 -40.59
N GLN A 303 -3.92 -47.54 -41.42
CA GLN A 303 -4.47 -46.25 -41.85
C GLN A 303 -5.06 -45.46 -40.70
N GLU A 304 -5.65 -46.13 -39.71
CA GLU A 304 -6.08 -45.50 -38.46
C GLU A 304 -4.86 -44.99 -37.67
N ILE A 305 -3.78 -45.78 -37.52
CA ILE A 305 -2.54 -45.37 -36.81
C ILE A 305 -1.85 -44.18 -37.50
N ALA A 306 -1.84 -44.16 -38.83
CA ALA A 306 -1.29 -43.08 -39.64
C ALA A 306 -2.20 -41.84 -39.71
N SER A 307 -3.44 -41.95 -39.25
CA SER A 307 -4.38 -40.85 -39.31
C SER A 307 -4.10 -39.86 -38.18
N PRO A 308 -3.97 -38.55 -38.47
CA PRO A 308 -3.86 -37.52 -37.43
C PRO A 308 -5.08 -37.48 -36.49
N PHE A 309 -6.18 -38.16 -36.86
CA PHE A 309 -7.41 -38.29 -36.09
C PHE A 309 -7.27 -39.11 -34.79
N LEU A 310 -6.37 -40.10 -34.70
CA LEU A 310 -6.28 -40.95 -33.50
C LEU A 310 -5.83 -40.22 -32.23
N THR A 311 -5.30 -38.99 -32.33
CA THR A 311 -5.01 -38.19 -31.14
C THR A 311 -6.23 -37.72 -30.37
N HIS A 312 -7.44 -37.94 -30.88
CA HIS A 312 -8.67 -37.65 -30.16
C HIS A 312 -9.21 -38.80 -29.30
N ILE A 313 -8.63 -40.01 -29.38
CA ILE A 313 -9.21 -41.20 -28.69
C ILE A 313 -8.58 -41.45 -27.31
N SER A 314 -7.39 -40.95 -27.00
CA SER A 314 -6.71 -41.22 -25.72
C SER A 314 -7.03 -40.26 -24.57
N ARG A 315 -8.00 -39.34 -24.72
CA ARG A 315 -8.24 -38.29 -23.70
C ARG A 315 -9.26 -38.63 -22.62
N ASP A 316 -10.16 -39.58 -22.87
CA ASP A 316 -11.08 -40.04 -21.83
C ASP A 316 -10.50 -41.30 -21.19
N HIS A 317 -9.97 -41.15 -19.98
CA HIS A 317 -9.33 -42.19 -19.18
C HIS A 317 -10.31 -43.34 -18.86
N VAL A 318 -10.54 -44.20 -19.84
CA VAL A 318 -11.12 -45.53 -19.66
C VAL A 318 -10.05 -46.53 -20.05
N GLU A 319 -9.38 -47.09 -19.03
CA GLU A 319 -8.40 -48.17 -19.20
C GLU A 319 -9.11 -49.45 -19.68
N LEU A 320 -9.38 -49.51 -20.99
CA LEU A 320 -9.69 -50.74 -21.68
C LEU A 320 -8.42 -51.57 -21.76
N THR A 321 -8.54 -52.86 -21.44
CA THR A 321 -7.41 -53.78 -21.60
C THR A 321 -7.05 -53.90 -23.09
N PRO A 322 -5.80 -54.26 -23.44
CA PRO A 322 -5.40 -54.42 -24.84
C PRO A 322 -6.32 -55.36 -25.65
N VAL A 323 -6.91 -56.37 -25.01
CA VAL A 323 -7.89 -57.28 -25.60
C VAL A 323 -9.24 -56.61 -25.85
N GLU A 324 -9.70 -55.76 -24.93
CA GLU A 324 -10.94 -55.00 -25.05
C GLU A 324 -10.82 -53.88 -26.10
N VAL A 325 -9.64 -53.25 -26.22
CA VAL A 325 -9.33 -52.31 -27.31
C VAL A 325 -9.43 -53.02 -28.66
N ALA A 326 -8.77 -54.18 -28.82
CA ALA A 326 -8.81 -54.95 -30.06
C ALA A 326 -10.25 -55.36 -30.45
N ILE A 327 -11.02 -55.89 -29.50
CA ILE A 327 -12.42 -56.29 -29.72
C ILE A 327 -13.29 -55.05 -30.01
N GLY A 328 -13.07 -53.93 -29.31
CA GLY A 328 -13.73 -52.64 -29.55
C GLY A 328 -13.52 -52.12 -30.97
N THR A 329 -12.28 -52.17 -31.48
CA THR A 329 -11.94 -51.78 -32.86
C THR A 329 -12.66 -52.65 -33.88
N MET A 330 -12.73 -53.97 -33.67
CA MET A 330 -13.48 -54.87 -34.56
C MET A 330 -14.98 -54.56 -34.56
N ILE A 331 -15.56 -54.26 -33.40
CA ILE A 331 -16.98 -53.87 -33.26
C ILE A 331 -17.26 -52.56 -34.00
N ARG A 332 -16.38 -51.56 -33.84
CA ARG A 332 -16.47 -50.28 -34.55
C ARG A 332 -16.44 -50.47 -36.06
N ASN A 333 -15.67 -51.42 -36.54
CA ASN A 333 -15.55 -51.73 -37.96
C ASN A 333 -16.71 -52.56 -38.52
N GLY A 334 -17.75 -52.81 -37.71
CA GLY A 334 -19.00 -53.47 -38.14
C GLY A 334 -19.00 -54.99 -38.02
N LEU A 335 -17.96 -55.59 -37.42
CA LEU A 335 -17.88 -57.05 -37.29
C LEU A 335 -18.89 -57.59 -36.27
N SER A 336 -19.57 -58.66 -36.65
CA SER A 336 -20.50 -59.39 -35.80
C SER A 336 -19.77 -60.17 -34.71
N THR A 337 -20.48 -60.51 -33.64
CA THR A 337 -19.93 -61.33 -32.55
C THR A 337 -19.43 -62.70 -33.03
N LYS A 338 -20.05 -63.27 -34.08
CA LYS A 338 -19.62 -64.56 -34.66
C LYS A 338 -18.32 -64.39 -35.45
N GLU A 339 -18.22 -63.33 -36.25
CA GLU A 339 -17.00 -63.02 -37.00
C GLU A 339 -15.85 -62.69 -36.05
N ILE A 340 -16.06 -61.87 -35.02
CA ILE A 340 -15.03 -61.56 -34.01
C ILE A 340 -14.55 -62.83 -33.29
N ALA A 341 -15.48 -63.73 -32.94
CA ALA A 341 -15.16 -64.99 -32.28
C ALA A 341 -14.26 -65.86 -33.16
N GLN A 342 -14.58 -65.92 -34.45
CA GLN A 342 -13.82 -66.66 -35.44
C GLN A 342 -12.47 -65.99 -35.76
N LEU A 343 -12.41 -64.66 -35.80
CA LEU A 343 -11.19 -63.87 -36.03
C LEU A 343 -10.19 -63.98 -34.88
N ARG A 344 -10.67 -64.17 -33.64
CA ARG A 344 -9.82 -64.23 -32.43
C ARG A 344 -9.64 -65.64 -31.89
N CYS A 345 -10.17 -66.65 -32.57
CA CYS A 345 -10.14 -68.06 -32.14
C CYS A 345 -10.66 -68.25 -30.69
N ILE A 346 -11.71 -67.54 -30.33
CA ILE A 346 -12.34 -67.60 -29.00
C ILE A 346 -13.83 -67.90 -29.14
N SER A 347 -14.45 -68.40 -28.07
CA SER A 347 -15.89 -68.65 -28.10
C SER A 347 -16.70 -67.37 -28.33
N ALA A 348 -17.83 -67.48 -29.04
CA ALA A 348 -18.76 -66.36 -29.22
C ALA A 348 -19.30 -65.83 -27.87
N ALA A 349 -19.34 -66.68 -26.84
CA ALA A 349 -19.69 -66.28 -25.48
C ALA A 349 -18.60 -65.37 -24.85
N THR A 350 -17.32 -65.65 -25.10
CA THR A 350 -16.19 -64.83 -24.65
C THR A 350 -16.24 -63.43 -25.27
N VAL A 351 -16.55 -63.33 -26.56
CA VAL A 351 -16.72 -62.04 -27.24
C VAL A 351 -17.89 -61.24 -26.65
N ARG A 352 -19.03 -61.88 -26.34
CA ARG A 352 -20.15 -61.20 -25.65
C ARG A 352 -19.73 -60.66 -24.29
N ARG A 353 -18.94 -61.42 -23.53
CA ARG A 353 -18.42 -60.97 -22.22
C ARG A 353 -17.50 -59.74 -22.37
N HIS A 354 -16.62 -59.73 -23.36
CA HIS A 354 -15.80 -58.55 -23.65
C HIS A 354 -16.65 -57.35 -24.12
N ARG A 355 -17.68 -57.56 -24.96
CA ARG A 355 -18.64 -56.50 -25.35
C ARG A 355 -19.33 -55.87 -24.13
N GLU A 356 -19.74 -56.69 -23.16
CA GLU A 356 -20.36 -56.22 -21.93
C GLU A 356 -19.39 -55.48 -21.02
N ASN A 357 -18.14 -55.95 -20.91
CA ASN A 357 -17.10 -55.22 -20.18
C ASN A 357 -16.81 -53.86 -20.82
N ILE A 358 -16.70 -53.81 -22.15
CA ILE A 358 -16.51 -52.56 -22.92
C ILE A 358 -17.69 -51.62 -22.67
N ARG A 359 -18.94 -52.10 -22.75
CA ARG A 359 -20.14 -51.30 -22.43
C ARG A 359 -20.10 -50.76 -21.00
N ARG A 360 -19.70 -51.58 -20.02
CA ARG A 360 -19.60 -51.16 -18.61
C ARG A 360 -18.55 -50.07 -18.44
N LYS A 361 -17.36 -50.29 -19.01
CA LYS A 361 -16.23 -49.36 -18.92
C LYS A 361 -16.50 -48.03 -19.64
N LEU A 362 -17.29 -48.04 -20.71
CA LEU A 362 -17.75 -46.85 -21.44
C LEU A 362 -19.04 -46.22 -20.88
N GLY A 363 -19.55 -46.66 -19.72
CA GLY A 363 -20.75 -46.07 -19.10
C GLY A 363 -22.08 -46.38 -19.80
N LEU A 364 -22.13 -47.39 -20.67
CA LEU A 364 -23.30 -47.76 -21.49
C LEU A 364 -24.20 -48.84 -20.88
N ARG A 365 -23.95 -49.22 -19.62
CA ARG A 365 -24.62 -50.35 -18.96
C ARG A 365 -26.15 -50.23 -18.91
N ASN A 366 -26.67 -48.99 -18.82
CA ASN A 366 -28.11 -48.70 -18.73
C ASN A 366 -28.65 -47.84 -19.89
N ARG A 367 -27.90 -47.69 -20.99
CA ARG A 367 -28.33 -46.93 -22.17
C ARG A 367 -28.72 -47.88 -23.30
N LYS A 368 -29.85 -47.60 -23.97
CA LYS A 368 -30.30 -48.32 -25.19
C LYS A 368 -29.38 -48.09 -26.41
N ALA A 369 -28.26 -47.40 -26.25
CA ALA A 369 -27.31 -47.12 -27.33
C ALA A 369 -26.62 -48.40 -27.83
N ASN A 370 -26.57 -48.56 -29.15
CA ASN A 370 -25.81 -49.61 -29.81
C ASN A 370 -24.30 -49.32 -29.65
N LEU A 371 -23.52 -50.32 -29.19
CA LEU A 371 -22.09 -50.17 -28.96
C LEU A 371 -21.32 -49.81 -30.24
N ALA A 372 -21.67 -50.39 -31.39
CA ALA A 372 -21.01 -50.09 -32.67
C ALA A 372 -21.29 -48.66 -33.12
N THR A 373 -22.56 -48.23 -33.04
CA THR A 373 -22.97 -46.87 -33.36
C THR A 373 -22.37 -45.86 -32.40
N TYR A 374 -22.28 -46.17 -31.10
CA TYR A 374 -21.65 -45.30 -30.11
C TYR A 374 -20.15 -45.11 -30.36
N LEU A 375 -19.44 -46.21 -30.66
CA LEU A 375 -18.01 -46.17 -31.02
C LEU A 375 -17.74 -45.48 -32.37
N GLN A 376 -18.75 -45.36 -33.23
CA GLN A 376 -18.70 -44.60 -34.49
C GLN A 376 -19.12 -43.13 -34.30
N ALA A 377 -20.07 -42.85 -33.41
CA ALA A 377 -20.68 -41.53 -33.20
C ALA A 377 -19.90 -40.64 -32.22
N SER A 378 -19.04 -41.18 -31.35
CA SER A 378 -18.15 -40.41 -30.47
C SER A 378 -17.07 -39.60 -31.23
N ILE A 379 -17.29 -39.35 -32.52
CA ILE A 379 -16.43 -38.67 -33.49
C ILE A 379 -17.09 -37.34 -33.95
N ALA A 380 -18.41 -37.17 -33.79
CA ALA A 380 -19.16 -36.10 -34.46
C ALA A 380 -19.55 -34.88 -33.60
N SER A 381 -19.33 -34.88 -32.27
CA SER A 381 -19.84 -33.80 -31.39
C SER A 381 -18.89 -32.62 -31.16
N ASP A 382 -17.62 -32.71 -31.56
CA ASP A 382 -16.58 -31.78 -31.09
C ASP A 382 -15.97 -30.91 -32.21
N SER A 383 -16.68 -30.74 -33.33
CA SER A 383 -16.35 -29.74 -34.36
C SER A 383 -16.66 -28.29 -33.97
N LEU A 384 -16.96 -28.02 -32.70
CA LEU A 384 -17.01 -26.65 -32.19
C LEU A 384 -15.60 -26.30 -31.68
N PRO A 385 -14.95 -25.24 -32.20
CA PRO A 385 -13.74 -24.74 -31.59
C PRO A 385 -14.05 -24.51 -30.12
N ALA A 386 -13.18 -25.03 -29.24
CA ALA A 386 -13.25 -24.75 -27.81
C ALA A 386 -13.48 -23.24 -27.68
N GLN A 387 -14.68 -22.85 -27.24
CA GLN A 387 -14.89 -21.47 -26.83
C GLN A 387 -13.78 -21.19 -25.83
N GLU A 388 -12.95 -20.22 -26.15
CA GLU A 388 -12.07 -19.58 -25.19
C GLU A 388 -12.92 -19.37 -23.94
N SER A 389 -12.62 -20.14 -22.89
CA SER A 389 -13.09 -19.81 -21.57
C SER A 389 -12.65 -18.35 -21.37
N PRO A 390 -13.56 -17.41 -21.05
CA PRO A 390 -13.19 -16.02 -20.94
C PRO A 390 -11.99 -15.95 -19.99
N LEU A 391 -10.93 -15.27 -20.44
CA LEU A 391 -9.86 -14.82 -19.57
C LEU A 391 -10.52 -14.33 -18.27
N PRO A 392 -9.97 -14.69 -17.09
CA PRO A 392 -10.35 -13.96 -15.88
C PRO A 392 -10.24 -12.47 -16.22
N PRO A 393 -11.25 -11.64 -15.91
CA PRO A 393 -11.21 -10.24 -16.27
C PRO A 393 -9.84 -9.72 -15.83
N GLU A 394 -9.09 -9.13 -16.78
CA GLU A 394 -7.91 -8.37 -16.41
C GLU A 394 -8.33 -7.46 -15.25
N PRO A 395 -7.50 -7.32 -14.20
CA PRO A 395 -7.80 -6.38 -13.14
C PRO A 395 -8.14 -5.07 -13.84
N ILE A 396 -9.38 -4.62 -13.63
CA ILE A 396 -9.91 -3.39 -14.20
C ILE A 396 -8.78 -2.39 -14.08
N ALA A 397 -8.27 -1.93 -15.22
CA ALA A 397 -7.49 -0.72 -15.26
C ALA A 397 -8.44 0.32 -14.66
N GLU A 398 -8.30 0.56 -13.36
CA GLU A 398 -8.72 1.83 -12.80
C GLU A 398 -8.10 2.84 -13.74
N ASP A 399 -8.95 3.67 -14.35
CA ASP A 399 -8.60 4.90 -15.04
C ASP A 399 -7.69 5.69 -14.10
N THR A 400 -6.42 5.32 -14.10
CA THR A 400 -5.35 6.15 -13.65
C THR A 400 -5.22 7.09 -14.83
N PRO A 401 -5.62 8.37 -14.73
CA PRO A 401 -5.31 9.31 -15.78
C PRO A 401 -3.81 9.18 -16.06
N PRO A 402 -3.34 9.40 -17.31
CA PRO A 402 -1.93 9.46 -17.58
C PRO A 402 -1.34 10.35 -16.51
N PHE A 403 -0.41 9.83 -15.72
CA PHE A 403 0.38 10.66 -14.84
C PHE A 403 1.07 11.61 -15.79
N GLU A 404 0.48 12.81 -15.97
CA GLU A 404 1.08 13.90 -16.70
C GLU A 404 2.50 13.92 -16.19
N ALA A 405 3.44 13.64 -17.10
CA ALA A 405 4.80 14.01 -16.91
C ALA A 405 4.73 15.44 -16.40
N TRP A 406 5.12 15.64 -15.15
CA TRP A 406 5.43 16.99 -14.70
C TRP A 406 6.56 17.41 -15.62
N ASP A 407 6.19 18.16 -16.66
CA ASP A 407 7.08 18.85 -17.57
C ASP A 407 7.94 19.76 -16.70
N LEU A 408 9.08 19.22 -16.26
CA LEU A 408 10.19 19.94 -15.68
C LEU A 408 10.84 20.90 -16.71
N ALA A 409 10.21 21.08 -17.88
CA ALA A 409 10.63 21.99 -18.94
C ALA A 409 10.05 23.42 -18.81
N ASN A 410 9.11 23.68 -17.89
CA ASN A 410 8.54 25.02 -17.67
C ASN A 410 8.81 25.56 -16.25
N LEU A 411 10.08 25.53 -15.84
CA LEU A 411 10.58 26.46 -14.83
C LEU A 411 10.95 27.77 -15.54
N PRO A 412 10.49 28.96 -15.07
CA PRO A 412 10.96 30.23 -15.61
C PRO A 412 12.48 30.31 -15.45
N GLY A 413 13.16 30.58 -16.56
CA GLY A 413 14.61 30.58 -16.64
C GLY A 413 15.26 31.54 -15.64
N ASP A 414 16.28 31.02 -14.95
CA ASP A 414 17.37 31.82 -14.41
C ASP A 414 18.11 32.46 -15.61
N GLU A 415 17.64 33.63 -16.05
CA GLU A 415 18.50 34.60 -16.72
C GLU A 415 19.38 35.27 -15.65
N ASP A 416 20.49 34.63 -15.26
CA ASP A 416 21.73 35.37 -15.02
C ASP A 416 22.96 34.45 -14.90
N ARG A 417 23.51 34.03 -16.05
CA ARG A 417 24.94 33.74 -16.17
C ARG A 417 25.43 34.13 -17.55
N SER A 418 25.89 35.38 -17.67
CA SER A 418 26.89 35.73 -18.69
C SER A 418 28.30 35.31 -18.24
N PRO A 419 29.21 35.00 -19.18
CA PRO A 419 30.51 34.40 -18.90
C PRO A 419 31.60 35.46 -18.69
N MET A 420 32.48 35.22 -17.71
CA MET A 420 33.92 35.51 -17.75
C MET A 420 34.67 34.56 -16.83
#